data_AF-A0A1Q2CUN5-F1
#
_entry.id   AF-A0A1Q2CUN5-F1
#
_cell.length_a   1.000
_cell.length_b   1.000
_cell.length_c   1.000
_cell.angle_alpha   90.00
_cell.angle_beta   90.00
_cell.angle_gamma   90.00
#
_symmetry.space_group_name_H-M   'P 1'
#
loop_
_entity.id
_entity.type
_entity.pdbx_description
1 polymer ?
#
loop_
_entity_poly.entity_id
_entity_poly.type
_entity_poly.pdbx_seq_one_letter_code
_entity_poly.pdbx_strand_id
1 'polypeptide(L)'
;MRTYEEPIHVLFAEEPRQFIWRDRLLLVKEIHGHWSRATPWWAGKQARAARGESVDGAQTDPLGEREVWRVEAGNGRQRGVYELARTVDAEDWVLQAVLD
;
A
#
# COMPACT_ATOMS: atom_id res chain seq x y z
N MET A 1 10.50 -13.99 2.57
CA MET A 1 10.12 -12.56 2.42
C MET A 1 10.80 -11.91 1.22
N ARG A 2 10.00 -11.58 0.20
CA ARG A 2 10.44 -10.85 -0.99
C ARG A 2 9.69 -9.53 -1.05
N THR A 3 10.41 -8.43 -1.29
CA THR A 3 9.83 -7.09 -1.40
C THR A 3 9.51 -6.78 -2.86
N TYR A 4 8.36 -6.17 -3.08
CA TYR A 4 7.87 -5.71 -4.37
C TYR A 4 7.44 -4.24 -4.18
N GLU A 5 7.50 -3.40 -5.21
CA GLU A 5 6.87 -2.06 -5.20
C GLU A 5 5.98 -1.96 -6.45
N GLU A 6 5.27 -3.04 -6.72
CA GLU A 6 4.50 -3.22 -7.95
C GLU A 6 3.09 -2.68 -7.74
N PRO A 7 2.59 -1.79 -8.62
CA PRO A 7 1.21 -1.33 -8.56
C PRO A 7 0.23 -2.50 -8.71
N ILE A 8 -0.80 -2.51 -7.87
CA ILE A 8 -1.85 -3.53 -7.89
C ILE A 8 -3.22 -2.88 -7.81
N HIS A 9 -4.23 -3.56 -8.32
CA HIS A 9 -5.62 -3.18 -8.09
C HIS A 9 -6.15 -3.90 -6.86
N VAL A 10 -6.68 -3.15 -5.91
CA VAL A 10 -7.27 -3.66 -4.67
C VAL A 10 -8.73 -3.23 -4.63
N LEU A 11 -9.63 -4.18 -4.38
CA LEU A 11 -10.98 -3.86 -3.97
C LEU A 11 -10.95 -3.55 -2.47
N PHE A 12 -11.13 -2.28 -2.15
CA PHE A 12 -11.05 -1.75 -0.80
C PHE A 12 -12.36 -1.04 -0.43
N ALA A 13 -12.81 -1.22 0.81
CA ALA A 13 -13.91 -0.44 1.39
C ALA A 13 -13.46 0.15 2.72
N GLU A 14 -13.54 -0.62 3.81
CA GLU A 14 -12.90 -0.32 5.10
C GLU A 14 -11.62 -1.14 5.29
N GLU A 15 -11.54 -2.27 4.59
CA GLU A 15 -10.43 -3.23 4.63
C GLU A 15 -10.25 -3.85 3.23
N PRO A 16 -9.05 -4.36 2.90
CA PRO A 16 -8.80 -4.98 1.60
C PRO A 16 -9.54 -6.32 1.50
N ARG A 17 -10.34 -6.50 0.45
CA ARG A 17 -11.14 -7.72 0.23
C ARG A 17 -10.56 -8.66 -0.81
N GLN A 18 -9.99 -8.10 -1.87
CA GLN A 18 -9.34 -8.86 -2.94
C GLN A 18 -8.39 -7.96 -3.71
N PHE A 19 -7.41 -8.55 -4.38
CA PHE A 19 -6.48 -7.82 -5.23
C PHE A 19 -5.97 -8.68 -6.38
N ILE A 20 -5.42 -8.03 -7.41
CA ILE A 20 -4.82 -8.71 -8.56
C ILE A 20 -3.30 -8.66 -8.44
N TRP A 21 -2.65 -9.83 -8.55
CA TRP A 21 -1.20 -9.92 -8.61
C TRP A 21 -0.76 -11.03 -9.57
N ARG A 22 0.15 -10.72 -10.50
CA ARG A 22 0.63 -11.65 -11.55
C ARG A 22 -0.51 -12.38 -12.27
N ASP A 23 -1.46 -11.60 -12.77
CA ASP A 23 -2.66 -12.05 -13.50
C ASP A 23 -3.58 -12.98 -12.69
N ARG A 24 -3.52 -12.93 -11.36
CA ARG A 24 -4.34 -13.76 -10.46
C ARG A 24 -5.15 -12.88 -9.51
N LEU A 25 -6.44 -13.15 -9.43
CA LEU A 25 -7.30 -12.60 -8.39
C LEU A 25 -7.07 -13.38 -7.09
N LEU A 26 -6.60 -12.69 -6.05
CA LEU A 26 -6.39 -13.23 -4.71
C LEU A 26 -7.45 -12.65 -3.78
N LEU A 27 -8.23 -13.53 -3.14
CA LEU A 27 -9.19 -13.13 -2.13
C LEU A 27 -8.50 -13.06 -0.78
N VAL A 28 -8.67 -11.94 -0.07
CA VAL A 28 -8.25 -11.81 1.32
C VAL A 28 -9.10 -12.76 2.17
N LYS A 29 -8.43 -13.54 3.01
CA LYS A 29 -9.03 -14.53 3.89
C LYS A 29 -8.93 -14.10 5.35
N GLU A 30 -7.83 -13.44 5.70
CA GLU A 30 -7.58 -12.96 7.06
C GLU A 30 -6.70 -11.71 7.01
N ILE A 31 -6.90 -10.80 7.97
CA ILE A 31 -6.05 -9.62 8.16
C ILE A 31 -5.22 -9.87 9.41
N HIS A 32 -3.90 -9.98 9.24
CA HIS A 32 -2.97 -10.23 10.34
C HIS A 32 -2.56 -8.94 11.04
N GLY A 33 -2.69 -7.80 10.36
CA GLY A 33 -2.38 -6.51 10.95
C GLY A 33 -2.57 -5.36 9.97
N HIS A 34 -2.84 -4.20 10.54
CA HIS A 34 -2.90 -2.91 9.87
C HIS A 34 -2.09 -1.93 10.69
N TRP A 35 -1.21 -1.18 10.03
CA TRP A 35 -0.47 -0.11 10.67
C TRP A 35 -0.18 1.00 9.68
N SER A 36 -0.04 2.21 10.18
CA SER A 36 0.50 3.31 9.41
C SER A 36 2.02 3.39 9.56
N ARG A 37 2.69 3.70 8.45
CA ARG A 37 4.08 4.14 8.42
C ARG A 37 4.07 5.64 8.19
N ALA A 38 4.49 6.36 9.22
CA ALA A 38 4.78 7.77 9.09
C ALA A 38 5.85 7.97 8.03
N THR A 39 5.57 8.85 7.08
CA THR A 39 6.59 9.37 6.20
C THR A 39 7.61 10.15 7.02
N PRO A 40 8.92 10.00 6.75
CA PRO A 40 9.92 10.83 7.38
C PRO A 40 9.57 12.32 7.22
N TRP A 41 9.55 13.06 8.32
CA TRP A 41 9.11 14.47 8.36
C TRP A 41 9.83 15.37 7.34
N TRP A 42 11.09 15.05 7.00
CA TRP A 42 11.90 15.78 6.02
C TRP A 42 11.46 15.54 4.57
N ALA A 43 10.62 14.54 4.32
CA ALA A 43 10.17 14.16 2.99
C ALA A 43 8.76 14.70 2.67
N GLY A 44 7.99 15.11 3.69
CA GLY A 44 6.65 15.67 3.49
C GLY A 44 6.63 17.00 2.74
N LYS A 45 5.46 17.34 2.18
CA LYS A 45 5.24 18.56 1.38
C LYS A 45 5.75 19.84 2.06
N GLN A 46 5.55 19.98 3.37
CA GLN A 46 6.02 21.15 4.13
C GLN A 46 7.54 21.26 4.20
N ALA A 47 8.26 20.14 4.38
CA ALA A 47 9.72 20.14 4.43
C ALA A 47 10.34 20.37 3.04
N ARG A 48 9.72 19.85 1.98
CA ARG A 48 10.10 20.14 0.59
C ARG A 48 9.90 21.62 0.24
N ALA A 49 8.75 22.19 0.62
CA ALA A 49 8.47 23.61 0.47
C ALA A 49 9.50 24.47 1.24
N ALA A 50 9.85 24.08 2.47
CA ALA A 50 10.89 24.75 3.25
C ALA A 50 12.29 24.68 2.61
N ARG A 51 12.56 23.67 1.77
CA ARG A 51 13.79 23.57 0.95
C ARG A 51 13.72 24.30 -0.39
N GLY A 52 12.58 24.92 -0.72
CA GLY A 52 12.38 25.63 -1.99
C GLY A 52 12.07 24.72 -3.18
N GLU A 53 11.69 23.46 -2.95
CA GLU A 53 11.21 22.56 -4.00
C GLU A 53 9.79 22.98 -4.43
N SER A 54 9.53 22.99 -5.75
CA SER A 54 8.20 23.28 -6.29
C SER A 54 7.22 22.17 -5.90
N VAL A 55 6.30 22.48 -4.99
CA VAL A 55 5.22 21.59 -4.58
C VAL A 55 3.91 22.03 -5.25
N ASP A 56 3.52 21.37 -6.33
CA ASP A 56 2.24 21.68 -6.98
C ASP A 56 1.07 21.48 -6.00
N GLY A 57 0.20 22.49 -5.90
CA GLY A 57 -0.89 22.56 -4.91
C GLY A 57 -1.90 21.42 -5.03
N ALA A 58 -2.03 20.83 -6.22
CA ALA A 58 -3.03 19.81 -6.54
C ALA A 58 -2.55 18.35 -6.42
N GLN A 59 -1.26 18.12 -6.13
CA GLN A 59 -0.75 16.77 -5.94
C GLN A 59 -1.00 16.35 -4.49
N THR A 60 -1.83 15.32 -4.29
CA THR A 60 -1.89 14.51 -3.05
C THR A 60 -0.45 14.22 -2.66
N ASP A 61 -0.06 14.48 -1.40
CA ASP A 61 1.32 14.27 -0.96
C ASP A 61 1.69 12.81 -1.28
N PRO A 62 2.56 12.53 -2.27
CA PRO A 62 2.93 11.14 -2.63
C PRO A 62 3.68 10.45 -1.50
N LEU A 63 4.00 11.21 -0.47
CA LEU A 63 4.62 10.84 0.77
C LEU A 63 3.70 11.16 1.96
N GLY A 64 2.37 11.14 1.76
CA GLY A 64 1.42 11.07 2.85
C GLY A 64 1.65 9.84 3.73
N GLU A 65 1.00 9.78 4.89
CA GLU A 65 1.05 8.60 5.75
C GLU A 65 0.71 7.35 4.93
N ARG A 66 1.61 6.36 4.90
CA ARG A 66 1.39 5.10 4.17
C ARG A 66 0.73 4.11 5.11
N GLU A 67 -0.46 3.64 4.78
CA GLU A 67 -1.05 2.50 5.46
C GLU A 67 -0.56 1.20 4.85
N VAL A 68 -0.25 0.24 5.71
CA VAL A 68 0.17 -1.11 5.31
C VAL A 68 -0.77 -2.11 5.94
N TRP A 69 -1.25 -3.03 5.10
CA TRP A 69 -2.12 -4.13 5.46
C TRP A 69 -1.39 -5.44 5.23
N ARG A 70 -1.18 -6.20 6.31
CA ARG A 70 -0.72 -7.58 6.21
C ARG A 70 -1.94 -8.50 6.15
N VAL A 71 -2.07 -9.20 5.03
CA VAL A 71 -3.22 -10.07 4.77
C VAL A 71 -2.77 -11.46 4.37
N GLU A 72 -3.53 -12.46 4.79
CA GLU A 72 -3.49 -13.76 4.17
C GLU A 72 -4.47 -13.78 3.00
N ALA A 73 -3.99 -14.16 1.80
CA ALA A 73 -4.82 -14.19 0.61
C ALA A 73 -4.56 -15.43 -0.26
N GLY A 74 -5.54 -15.80 -1.08
CA GLY A 74 -5.43 -16.99 -1.92
C GLY A 74 -6.56 -17.14 -2.94
N ASN A 75 -6.36 -18.08 -3.86
CA ASN A 75 -7.31 -18.41 -4.94
C ASN A 75 -7.65 -19.91 -5.00
N GLY A 76 -7.80 -20.52 -3.82
CA GLY A 76 -8.06 -21.95 -3.67
C GLY A 76 -6.77 -22.73 -3.43
N ARG A 77 -6.07 -23.14 -4.49
CA ARG A 77 -4.85 -23.97 -4.37
C ARG A 77 -3.63 -23.23 -3.82
N GLN A 78 -3.60 -21.91 -3.93
CA GLN A 78 -2.50 -21.09 -3.43
C GLN A 78 -2.98 -20.18 -2.32
N ARG A 79 -2.15 -20.08 -1.28
CA ARG A 79 -2.34 -19.20 -0.13
C ARG A 79 -0.99 -18.64 0.27
N GLY A 80 -0.97 -17.40 0.72
CA GLY A 80 0.24 -16.73 1.18
C GLY A 80 -0.08 -15.49 1.99
N VAL A 81 0.93 -14.94 2.64
CA VAL A 81 0.84 -13.68 3.38
C VAL A 81 1.45 -12.57 2.53
N TYR A 82 0.71 -11.47 2.41
CA TYR A 82 1.03 -10.34 1.55
C TYR A 82 0.98 -9.06 2.38
N GLU A 83 1.86 -8.12 2.07
CA GLU A 83 1.76 -6.74 2.54
C GLU A 83 1.31 -5.85 1.39
N LEU A 84 0.12 -5.26 1.54
CA LEU A 84 -0.43 -4.28 0.63
C LEU A 84 -0.20 -2.90 1.24
N ALA A 85 0.25 -1.93 0.46
CA ALA A 85 0.45 -0.57 0.94
C ALA A 85 -0.27 0.43 0.04
N ARG A 86 -0.82 1.50 0.63
CA ARG A 86 -1.29 2.68 -0.09
C ARG A 86 -1.00 3.93 0.73
N THR A 87 -1.02 5.08 0.07
CA THR A 87 -1.12 6.36 0.77
C THR A 87 -2.53 6.51 1.33
N VAL A 88 -2.66 7.02 2.56
CA VAL A 88 -3.98 7.27 3.19
C VAL A 88 -4.81 8.16 2.26
N ASP A 89 -6.09 7.80 2.09
CA ASP A 89 -7.07 8.45 1.20
C ASP A 89 -6.70 8.48 -0.31
N ALA A 90 -5.71 7.71 -0.74
CA ALA A 90 -5.37 7.52 -2.15
C ALA A 90 -5.71 6.10 -2.65
N GLU A 91 -5.71 5.94 -3.97
CA GLU A 91 -5.93 4.66 -4.67
C GLU A 91 -4.61 4.06 -5.23
N ASP A 92 -3.46 4.48 -4.70
CA ASP A 92 -2.11 4.14 -5.17
C ASP A 92 -1.58 2.83 -4.56
N TRP A 93 -2.39 1.78 -4.59
CA TRP A 93 -2.05 0.49 -4.01
C TRP A 93 -0.83 -0.15 -4.67
N VAL A 94 0.09 -0.63 -3.84
CA VAL A 94 1.23 -1.45 -4.25
C VAL A 94 1.28 -2.73 -3.43
N LEU A 95 1.76 -3.81 -4.07
CA LEU A 95 2.21 -4.97 -3.32
C LEU A 95 3.61 -4.67 -2.78
N GLN A 96 3.74 -4.53 -1.46
CA GLN A 96 5.00 -4.23 -0.78
C GLN A 96 5.83 -5.48 -0.53
N ALA A 97 5.22 -6.58 -0.10
CA ALA A 97 5.95 -7.80 0.19
C ALA A 97 5.09 -9.06 0.09
N VAL A 98 5.77 -10.19 -0.13
CA VAL A 98 5.24 -11.54 0.02
C VAL A 98 6.06 -12.24 1.09
N LEU A 99 5.38 -12.71 2.13
CA LEU A 99 5.94 -13.30 3.36
C LEU A 99 5.76 -14.83 3.39
N ASP A 100 5.77 -15.46 2.21
CA ASP A 100 5.72 -16.92 2.04
C ASP A 100 6.66 -17.72 2.97
#